data_AF-A0A949VQ41-F1
#
_entry.id   AF-A0A949VQ41-F1
#
_cell.length_a   1.000
_cell.length_b   1.000
_cell.length_c   1.000
_cell.angle_alpha   90.00
_cell.angle_beta   90.00
_cell.angle_gamma   90.00
#
_symmetry.space_group_name_H-M   'P 1'
#
loop_
_entity.id
_entity.type
_entity.pdbx_description
1 polymer ?
#
loop_
_entity_poly.entity_id
_entity_poly.type
_entity_poly.pdbx_seq_one_letter_code
_entity_poly.pdbx_strand_id
1 'polypeptide(L)'
;MRHLLLPALLATALPLTAQVVKEPATRTLKLAKSQVTCLAVAPKGDRILVGTDKGAELWDIEGARRVHAFPYAQDGSTAVYHAAFNNNGELVVLIGHSGKREVWDVRSGKQDKMLHEHNWIPDPRAVKAMGLDLKNSTFDRFYQQLQAQDGTVTAVAVAQGGVEFRDAAGKVLQQLRFPENKDPHHRAPCLFNGTQFITGTDDGRVLFYDRP
;
A
#
# COMPACT_ATOMS: atom_id res chain seq x y z
N MET A 1 -13.04 40.06 -57.72
CA MET A 1 -12.12 39.42 -56.76
C MET A 1 -12.78 39.40 -55.40
N ARG A 2 -13.31 38.25 -54.96
CA ARG A 2 -13.94 38.05 -53.64
C ARG A 2 -13.02 37.12 -52.85
N HIS A 3 -12.41 37.64 -51.78
CA HIS A 3 -11.59 36.84 -50.87
C HIS A 3 -12.52 36.01 -49.97
N LEU A 4 -12.44 34.68 -50.08
CA LEU A 4 -13.04 33.74 -49.15
C LEU A 4 -12.09 33.58 -47.96
N LEU A 5 -12.48 34.10 -46.80
CA LEU A 5 -11.86 33.81 -45.51
C LEU A 5 -12.40 32.47 -45.02
N LEU A 6 -11.53 31.45 -44.96
CA LEU A 6 -11.78 30.21 -44.24
C LEU A 6 -11.63 30.47 -42.73
N PRO A 7 -12.59 30.11 -41.87
CA PRO A 7 -12.38 30.17 -40.43
C PRO A 7 -11.46 29.01 -40.02
N ALA A 8 -10.34 29.35 -39.38
CA ALA A 8 -9.50 28.37 -38.69
C ALA A 8 -10.27 27.86 -37.46
N LEU A 9 -10.66 26.58 -37.48
CA LEU A 9 -11.14 25.86 -36.31
C LEU A 9 -9.96 25.69 -35.34
N LEU A 10 -9.88 26.52 -34.31
CA LEU A 10 -9.10 26.20 -33.12
C LEU A 10 -9.76 25.00 -32.45
N ALA A 11 -9.16 23.82 -32.61
CA ALA A 11 -9.43 22.69 -31.75
C ALA A 11 -8.90 23.02 -30.35
N THR A 12 -9.77 23.47 -29.46
CA THR A 12 -9.46 23.59 -28.05
C THR A 12 -9.32 22.17 -27.48
N ALA A 13 -8.08 21.73 -27.29
CA ALA A 13 -7.81 20.53 -26.51
C ALA A 13 -8.29 20.79 -25.08
N LEU A 14 -9.41 20.17 -24.70
CA LEU A 14 -9.84 20.15 -23.31
C LEU A 14 -8.72 19.47 -22.50
N PRO A 15 -8.24 20.05 -21.39
CA PRO A 15 -7.38 19.32 -20.49
C PRO A 15 -8.17 18.10 -20.02
N LEU A 16 -7.61 16.91 -20.22
CA LEU A 16 -8.14 15.68 -19.66
C LEU A 16 -7.99 15.82 -18.14
N THR A 17 -9.01 16.35 -17.48
CA THR A 17 -9.06 16.36 -16.02
C THR A 17 -8.98 14.91 -15.59
N ALA A 18 -7.96 14.57 -14.79
CA ALA A 18 -7.80 13.25 -14.21
C ALA A 18 -9.15 12.78 -13.68
N GLN A 19 -9.67 11.70 -14.27
CA GLN A 19 -10.99 11.21 -13.93
C GLN A 19 -10.92 10.76 -12.46
N VAL A 20 -11.61 11.49 -11.59
CA VAL A 20 -11.88 11.06 -10.22
C VAL A 20 -12.81 9.85 -10.35
N VAL A 21 -12.25 8.65 -10.26
CA VAL A 21 -13.08 7.45 -10.27
C VAL A 21 -13.75 7.36 -8.90
N LYS A 22 -15.07 7.59 -8.89
CA LYS A 22 -15.97 7.47 -7.74
C LYS A 22 -16.51 6.03 -7.59
N GLU A 23 -15.85 5.05 -8.19
CA GLU A 23 -16.30 3.67 -8.05
C GLU A 23 -16.05 3.20 -6.61
N PRO A 24 -17.07 2.62 -5.95
CA PRO A 24 -16.86 2.05 -4.64
C PRO A 24 -15.84 0.91 -4.74
N ALA A 25 -15.05 0.74 -3.69
CA ALA A 25 -14.19 -0.43 -3.57
C ALA A 25 -15.03 -1.71 -3.72
N THR A 26 -14.56 -2.66 -4.53
CA THR A 26 -15.22 -3.97 -4.72
C THR A 26 -15.24 -4.77 -3.42
N ARG A 27 -14.29 -4.50 -2.52
CA ARG A 27 -14.23 -5.05 -1.16
C ARG A 27 -13.61 -4.06 -0.19
N THR A 28 -14.01 -4.15 1.08
CA THR A 28 -13.40 -3.38 2.17
C THR A 28 -13.20 -4.27 3.39
N LEU A 29 -11.96 -4.32 3.90
CA LEU A 29 -11.66 -4.85 5.23
C LEU A 29 -11.62 -3.69 6.22
N LYS A 30 -12.24 -3.85 7.38
CA LYS A 30 -12.30 -2.81 8.43
C LYS A 30 -11.54 -3.27 9.67
N LEU A 31 -10.41 -2.62 9.92
CA LEU A 31 -9.55 -2.84 11.07
C LEU A 31 -10.06 -2.07 12.29
N ALA A 32 -9.50 -2.39 13.46
CA ALA A 32 -9.76 -1.63 14.67
C ALA A 32 -9.02 -0.27 14.62
N LYS A 33 -9.69 0.80 14.16
CA LYS A 33 -9.28 2.23 14.19
C LYS A 33 -7.76 2.44 14.31
N SER A 34 -7.05 2.06 13.26
CA SER A 34 -5.59 2.10 13.16
C SER A 34 -5.22 2.48 11.73
N GLN A 35 -4.18 3.27 11.56
CA GLN A 35 -3.73 3.69 10.23
C GLN A 35 -3.09 2.49 9.52
N VAL A 36 -3.48 2.24 8.26
CA VAL A 36 -2.81 1.22 7.44
C VAL A 36 -1.48 1.78 6.94
N THR A 37 -0.37 1.14 7.27
CA THR A 37 0.99 1.61 6.96
C THR A 37 1.68 0.80 5.87
N CYS A 38 1.39 -0.50 5.80
CA CYS A 38 1.92 -1.39 4.78
C CYS A 38 0.99 -2.59 4.56
N LEU A 39 1.18 -3.28 3.43
CA LEU A 39 0.33 -4.38 3.01
C LEU A 39 1.19 -5.46 2.35
N ALA A 40 0.85 -6.72 2.56
CA ALA A 40 1.44 -7.84 1.82
C ALA A 40 0.38 -8.91 1.57
N VAL A 41 0.28 -9.39 0.34
CA VAL A 41 -0.61 -10.52 0.01
C VAL A 41 0.19 -11.82 0.18
N ALA A 42 -0.43 -12.82 0.80
CA ALA A 42 0.19 -14.14 0.94
C ALA A 42 0.41 -14.78 -0.44
N PRO A 43 1.41 -15.66 -0.60
CA PRO A 43 1.71 -16.30 -1.89
C PRO A 43 0.52 -17.01 -2.56
N LYS A 44 -0.42 -17.52 -1.76
CA LYS A 44 -1.65 -18.17 -2.25
C LYS A 44 -2.75 -17.18 -2.69
N GLY A 45 -2.59 -15.89 -2.41
CA GLY A 45 -3.57 -14.85 -2.76
C GLY A 45 -4.83 -14.82 -1.89
N ASP A 46 -4.95 -15.69 -0.88
CA ASP A 46 -6.14 -15.86 -0.05
C ASP A 46 -6.09 -15.07 1.27
N ARG A 47 -4.92 -14.56 1.64
CA ARG A 47 -4.68 -13.78 2.85
C ARG A 47 -3.96 -12.48 2.55
N ILE A 48 -4.24 -11.47 3.37
CA ILE A 48 -3.49 -10.21 3.37
C ILE A 48 -3.00 -9.90 4.78
N LEU A 49 -1.73 -9.55 4.87
CA LEU A 49 -1.09 -9.00 6.06
C LEU A 49 -1.17 -7.48 5.97
N VAL A 50 -1.71 -6.88 7.03
CA VAL A 50 -1.96 -5.45 7.12
C VAL A 50 -1.14 -4.91 8.28
N GLY A 51 -0.07 -4.19 7.98
CA GLY A 51 0.68 -3.46 9.00
C GLY A 51 -0.02 -2.15 9.35
N THR A 52 0.06 -1.78 10.62
CA THR A 52 -0.57 -0.57 11.15
C THR A 52 0.33 0.19 12.13
N ASP A 53 -0.14 1.33 12.60
CA ASP A 53 0.43 2.07 13.71
C ASP A 53 0.35 1.32 15.07
N LYS A 54 -0.41 0.21 15.14
CA LYS A 54 -0.69 -0.56 16.37
C LYS A 54 -0.35 -2.04 16.28
N GLY A 55 0.53 -2.42 15.36
CA GLY A 55 0.93 -3.81 15.13
C GLY A 55 0.64 -4.24 13.70
N ALA A 56 0.31 -5.51 13.51
CA ALA A 56 -0.18 -6.01 12.23
C ALA A 56 -1.38 -6.95 12.43
N GLU A 57 -2.19 -7.08 11.40
CA GLU A 57 -3.31 -8.02 11.37
C GLU A 57 -3.25 -8.88 10.12
N LEU A 58 -3.50 -10.18 10.28
CA LEU A 58 -3.66 -11.11 9.17
C LEU A 58 -5.15 -11.28 8.88
N TRP A 59 -5.53 -11.15 7.62
CA TRP A 59 -6.92 -11.20 7.19
C TRP A 59 -7.14 -12.26 6.12
N ASP A 60 -8.30 -12.93 6.21
CA ASP A 60 -8.92 -13.72 5.15
C ASP A 60 -9.59 -12.74 4.18
N ILE A 61 -9.11 -12.71 2.93
CA ILE A 61 -9.60 -11.76 1.92
C ILE A 61 -11.04 -12.07 1.56
N GLU A 62 -11.35 -13.33 1.24
CA GLU A 62 -12.67 -13.76 0.78
C GLU A 62 -13.73 -13.70 1.89
N GLY A 63 -13.39 -14.16 3.08
CA GLY A 63 -14.27 -14.13 4.24
C GLY A 63 -14.31 -12.79 4.96
N ALA A 64 -13.50 -11.81 4.52
CA ALA A 64 -13.39 -10.48 5.12
C ALA A 64 -13.28 -10.51 6.66
N ARG A 65 -12.48 -11.45 7.19
CA ARG A 65 -12.35 -11.68 8.64
C ARG A 65 -10.90 -11.70 9.08
N ARG A 66 -10.64 -11.15 10.25
CA ARG A 66 -9.33 -11.22 10.89
C ARG A 66 -9.04 -12.66 11.30
N VAL A 67 -7.89 -13.17 10.88
CA VAL A 67 -7.35 -14.49 11.24
C VAL A 67 -6.51 -14.37 12.50
N HIS A 68 -5.54 -13.44 12.49
CA HIS A 68 -4.65 -13.18 13.63
C HIS A 68 -4.41 -11.68 13.80
N ALA A 69 -4.04 -11.30 15.02
CA ALA A 69 -3.40 -10.02 15.31
C ALA A 69 -1.99 -10.32 15.80
N PHE A 70 -1.03 -9.53 15.33
CA PHE A 70 0.38 -9.61 15.69
C PHE A 70 0.75 -8.31 16.42
N PRO A 71 0.67 -8.29 17.76
CA PRO A 71 1.13 -7.17 18.53
C PRO A 71 2.62 -6.95 18.25
N TYR A 72 2.97 -5.73 17.85
CA TYR A 72 4.36 -5.32 17.66
C TYR A 72 4.66 -4.23 18.68
N ALA A 73 5.75 -4.37 19.42
CA ALA A 73 6.17 -3.37 20.39
C ALA A 73 7.69 -3.39 20.52
N GLN A 74 8.36 -2.43 19.88
CA GLN A 74 9.82 -2.31 19.93
C GLN A 74 10.21 -0.87 20.20
N ASP A 75 11.08 -0.69 21.20
CA ASP A 75 11.71 0.59 21.54
C ASP A 75 10.70 1.73 21.75
N GLY A 76 9.56 1.41 22.39
CA GLY A 76 8.48 2.36 22.69
C GLY A 76 7.53 2.65 21.53
N SER A 77 7.68 1.98 20.38
CA SER A 77 6.78 2.12 19.23
C SER A 77 6.05 0.82 18.92
N THR A 78 4.78 0.95 18.54
CA THR A 78 3.92 -0.16 18.07
C THR A 78 3.74 -0.19 16.56
N ALA A 79 4.28 0.81 15.85
CA ALA A 79 4.07 0.93 14.42
C ALA A 79 4.89 -0.10 13.65
N VAL A 80 4.20 -0.85 12.79
CA VAL A 80 4.79 -1.71 11.78
C VAL A 80 4.91 -0.89 10.50
N TYR A 81 6.12 -0.75 9.97
CA TYR A 81 6.35 -0.05 8.70
C TYR A 81 6.54 -1.02 7.53
N HIS A 82 6.96 -2.25 7.84
CA HIS A 82 7.06 -3.33 6.86
C HIS A 82 6.45 -4.61 7.37
N ALA A 83 5.83 -5.30 6.44
CA ALA A 83 5.28 -6.61 6.65
C ALA A 83 5.48 -7.44 5.38
N ALA A 84 5.91 -8.70 5.51
CA ALA A 84 6.07 -9.59 4.37
C ALA A 84 5.84 -11.04 4.76
N PHE A 85 5.42 -11.86 3.80
CA PHE A 85 5.39 -13.31 3.92
C PHE A 85 6.71 -13.92 3.45
N ASN A 86 7.06 -15.08 3.98
CA ASN A 86 8.01 -15.95 3.31
C ASN A 86 7.38 -16.61 2.05
N ASN A 87 8.21 -17.25 1.23
CA ASN A 87 7.79 -17.79 -0.07
C ASN A 87 6.67 -18.83 0.00
N ASN A 88 6.58 -19.60 1.10
CA ASN A 88 5.53 -20.60 1.28
C ASN A 88 4.29 -20.07 2.05
N GLY A 89 4.35 -18.84 2.56
CA GLY A 89 3.26 -18.17 3.27
C GLY A 89 3.04 -18.65 4.71
N GLU A 90 3.95 -19.44 5.27
CA GLU A 90 3.83 -19.98 6.63
C GLU A 90 4.37 -19.04 7.70
N LEU A 91 5.24 -18.11 7.31
CA LEU A 91 5.84 -17.13 8.21
C LEU A 91 5.58 -15.72 7.70
N VAL A 92 5.43 -14.79 8.64
CA VAL A 92 5.48 -13.37 8.34
C VAL A 92 6.59 -12.69 9.11
N VAL A 93 7.18 -11.67 8.53
CA VAL A 93 8.13 -10.77 9.19
C VAL A 93 7.50 -9.40 9.34
N LEU A 94 7.63 -8.82 10.53
CA LEU A 94 7.23 -7.46 10.85
C LEU A 94 8.45 -6.64 11.22
N ILE A 95 8.52 -5.41 10.72
CA ILE A 95 9.63 -4.49 10.99
C ILE A 95 9.06 -3.09 11.29
N GLY A 96 9.43 -2.56 12.45
CA GLY A 96 9.08 -1.22 12.90
C GLY A 96 10.25 -0.25 12.87
N HIS A 97 10.16 0.82 13.67
CA HIS A 97 11.07 1.96 13.61
C HIS A 97 12.55 1.60 13.79
N SER A 98 12.87 0.75 14.77
CA SER A 98 14.26 0.40 15.09
C SER A 98 14.89 -0.58 14.11
N GLY A 99 14.15 -1.05 13.10
CA GLY A 99 14.61 -2.08 12.17
C GLY A 99 14.70 -3.47 12.80
N LYS A 100 14.30 -3.64 14.07
CA LYS A 100 14.12 -4.96 14.68
C LYS A 100 13.04 -5.73 13.94
N ARG A 101 13.29 -7.02 13.75
CA ARG A 101 12.47 -7.91 12.94
C ARG A 101 11.82 -8.93 13.86
N GLU A 102 10.50 -9.00 13.81
CA GLU A 102 9.76 -10.04 14.50
C GLU A 102 9.21 -11.02 13.48
N VAL A 103 9.45 -12.31 13.69
CA VAL A 103 8.93 -13.36 12.82
C VAL A 103 7.76 -14.01 13.54
N TRP A 104 6.70 -14.31 12.80
CA TRP A 104 5.49 -14.90 13.34
C TRP A 104 5.04 -16.08 12.48
N ASP A 105 4.61 -17.15 13.14
CA ASP A 105 3.99 -18.30 12.49
C ASP A 105 2.54 -17.95 12.13
N VAL A 106 2.22 -18.06 10.83
CA VAL A 106 0.92 -17.71 10.27
C VAL A 106 -0.19 -18.63 10.79
N ARG A 107 0.13 -19.89 11.09
CA ARG A 107 -0.88 -20.87 11.52
C ARG A 107 -1.33 -20.61 12.95
N SER A 108 -0.38 -20.52 13.88
CA SER A 108 -0.61 -20.40 15.31
C SER A 108 -0.75 -18.96 15.80
N GLY A 109 -0.27 -18.00 15.01
CA GLY A 109 -0.22 -16.59 15.37
C GLY A 109 0.78 -16.28 16.48
N LYS A 110 1.81 -17.12 16.64
CA LYS A 110 2.84 -16.97 17.69
C LYS A 110 4.13 -16.44 17.09
N GLN A 111 4.83 -15.62 17.87
CA GLN A 111 6.13 -15.07 17.51
C GLN A 111 7.21 -16.16 17.62
N ASP A 112 8.07 -16.23 16.61
CA ASP A 112 9.29 -17.02 16.59
C ASP A 112 10.50 -16.11 16.79
N LYS A 113 11.25 -16.35 17.89
CA LYS A 113 12.45 -15.59 18.26
C LYS A 113 13.76 -16.28 17.85
N MET A 114 13.71 -17.49 17.31
CA MET A 114 14.90 -18.23 16.89
C MET A 114 15.25 -17.97 15.41
N LEU A 115 14.31 -17.44 14.63
CA LEU A 115 14.48 -17.31 13.17
C LEU A 115 15.31 -16.10 12.70
N HIS A 116 15.79 -15.23 13.60
CA HIS A 116 16.51 -14.00 13.23
C HIS A 116 17.83 -14.22 12.46
N GLU A 117 18.38 -15.44 12.50
CA GLU A 117 19.63 -15.86 11.84
C GLU A 117 19.42 -16.42 10.41
N HIS A 118 18.19 -16.57 9.95
CA HIS A 118 17.92 -17.18 8.65
C HIS A 118 18.10 -16.23 7.46
N ASN A 119 18.80 -16.71 6.43
CA ASN A 119 19.16 -15.97 5.20
C ASN A 119 17.97 -15.46 4.37
N TRP A 120 16.75 -15.97 4.57
CA TRP A 120 15.58 -15.48 3.83
C TRP A 120 15.05 -14.15 4.37
N ILE A 121 15.38 -13.80 5.61
CA ILE A 121 14.98 -12.53 6.22
C ILE A 121 15.96 -11.46 5.73
N PRO A 122 15.49 -10.46 4.96
CA PRO A 122 16.38 -9.42 4.44
C PRO A 122 17.03 -8.68 5.62
N ASP A 123 18.34 -8.41 5.49
CA ASP A 123 19.05 -7.60 6.47
C ASP A 123 18.54 -6.13 6.42
N PRO A 124 18.77 -5.33 7.47
CA PRO A 124 18.28 -3.94 7.50
C PRO A 124 18.73 -3.07 6.32
N ARG A 125 19.90 -3.33 5.73
CA ARG A 125 20.37 -2.63 4.52
C ARG A 125 19.63 -3.11 3.28
N ALA A 126 19.34 -4.41 3.16
CA ALA A 126 18.52 -4.96 2.09
C ALA A 126 17.09 -4.41 2.15
N VAL A 127 16.48 -4.35 3.35
CA VAL A 127 15.19 -3.67 3.57
C VAL A 127 15.28 -2.20 3.14
N LYS A 128 16.37 -1.51 3.49
CA LYS A 128 16.62 -0.13 3.04
C LYS A 128 16.74 0.02 1.53
N ALA A 129 17.19 -1.01 0.84
CA ALA A 129 17.41 -1.02 -0.60
C ALA A 129 16.15 -1.42 -1.42
N MET A 130 15.03 -1.82 -0.79
CA MET A 130 13.79 -2.26 -1.47
C MET A 130 13.04 -1.14 -2.24
N GLY A 131 13.68 0.00 -2.52
CA GLY A 131 13.09 1.10 -3.31
C GLY A 131 12.05 1.94 -2.55
N LEU A 132 12.06 1.87 -1.22
CA LEU A 132 11.10 2.56 -0.36
C LEU A 132 11.51 4.01 -0.17
N ASP A 133 10.54 4.92 -0.14
CA ASP A 133 10.84 6.35 -0.07
C ASP A 133 11.28 6.78 1.33
N LEU A 134 12.59 6.93 1.50
CA LEU A 134 13.23 7.39 2.74
C LEU A 134 13.20 8.91 2.94
N LYS A 135 12.61 9.67 2.00
CA LYS A 135 12.76 11.13 1.94
C LYS A 135 11.67 11.91 2.67
N ASN A 136 10.64 11.26 3.21
CA ASN A 136 9.76 11.96 4.15
C ASN A 136 10.54 12.27 5.43
N SER A 137 10.22 13.43 6.03
CA SER A 137 10.66 14.02 7.30
C SER A 137 11.77 13.31 8.12
N THR A 138 12.59 14.07 8.85
CA THR A 138 13.51 13.47 9.85
C THR A 138 12.81 12.58 10.89
N PHE A 139 11.48 12.71 11.07
CA PHE A 139 10.61 11.83 11.85
C PHE A 139 10.05 10.63 11.05
N ASP A 140 9.96 10.76 9.73
CA ASP A 140 9.31 9.85 8.80
C ASP A 140 10.34 9.16 7.89
N ARG A 141 11.39 8.59 8.49
CA ARG A 141 12.27 7.62 7.82
C ARG A 141 11.49 6.34 7.56
N PHE A 142 10.47 6.45 6.72
CA PHE A 142 9.49 5.42 6.51
C PHE A 142 9.82 4.62 5.28
N TYR A 143 9.15 3.51 5.30
CA TYR A 143 9.49 2.29 4.61
C TYR A 143 8.14 1.84 4.03
N GLN A 144 7.43 2.76 3.38
CA GLN A 144 6.07 2.52 2.93
C GLN A 144 6.09 2.11 1.46
N GLN A 145 5.22 1.17 1.11
CA GLN A 145 4.97 0.76 -0.26
C GLN A 145 4.13 1.84 -0.97
N LEU A 146 4.76 2.95 -1.34
CA LEU A 146 4.08 4.11 -1.93
C LEU A 146 3.93 4.04 -3.44
N GLN A 147 4.50 3.01 -4.06
CA GLN A 147 4.43 2.80 -5.48
C GLN A 147 4.27 1.30 -5.77
N ALA A 148 3.43 0.99 -6.74
CA ALA A 148 3.31 -0.35 -7.30
C ALA A 148 3.25 -0.24 -8.82
N GLN A 149 3.89 -1.16 -9.52
CA GLN A 149 3.91 -1.21 -10.98
C GLN A 149 3.23 -2.48 -11.47
N ASP A 150 2.44 -2.35 -12.52
CA ASP A 150 1.79 -3.46 -13.20
C ASP A 150 1.76 -3.19 -14.72
N GLY A 151 2.70 -3.84 -15.42
CA GLY A 151 2.97 -3.55 -16.82
C GLY A 151 3.41 -2.10 -17.02
N THR A 152 2.66 -1.36 -17.85
CA THR A 152 2.92 0.06 -18.15
C THR A 152 2.25 1.03 -17.19
N VAL A 153 1.45 0.53 -16.24
CA VAL A 153 0.74 1.34 -15.26
C VAL A 153 1.51 1.35 -13.95
N THR A 154 1.64 2.53 -13.36
CA THR A 154 2.24 2.74 -12.06
C THR A 154 1.22 3.40 -11.14
N ALA A 155 0.84 2.74 -10.05
CA ALA A 155 0.12 3.36 -8.95
C ALA A 155 1.11 4.09 -8.04
N VAL A 156 0.81 5.35 -7.71
CA VAL A 156 1.64 6.21 -6.86
C VAL A 156 0.76 6.81 -5.76
N ALA A 157 1.14 6.61 -4.51
CA ALA A 157 0.53 7.25 -3.37
C ALA A 157 0.84 8.76 -3.39
N VAL A 158 -0.18 9.58 -3.16
CA VAL A 158 -0.08 11.04 -3.10
C VAL A 158 -0.62 11.55 -1.78
N ALA A 159 -0.61 12.88 -1.60
CA ALA A 159 -1.04 13.52 -0.36
C ALA A 159 -2.44 13.09 0.09
N GLN A 160 -2.68 13.11 1.41
CA GLN A 160 -3.95 12.72 2.04
C GLN A 160 -4.36 11.25 1.71
N GLY A 161 -3.37 10.40 1.50
CA GLY A 161 -3.55 8.99 1.14
C GLY A 161 -4.18 8.73 -0.22
N GLY A 162 -4.32 9.72 -1.10
CA GLY A 162 -4.81 9.48 -2.46
C GLY A 162 -3.87 8.57 -3.26
N VAL A 163 -4.37 8.02 -4.38
CA VAL A 163 -3.55 7.23 -5.32
C VAL A 163 -3.73 7.76 -6.73
N GLU A 164 -2.64 7.91 -7.47
CA GLU A 164 -2.65 8.22 -8.90
C GLU A 164 -2.12 7.03 -9.70
N PHE A 165 -2.88 6.59 -10.67
CA PHE A 165 -2.41 5.64 -11.68
C PHE A 165 -1.82 6.43 -12.84
N ARG A 166 -0.58 6.13 -13.20
CA ARG A 166 0.18 6.83 -14.22
C ARG A 166 0.63 5.86 -15.31
N ASP A 167 0.69 6.31 -16.56
CA ASP A 167 1.30 5.54 -17.64
C ASP A 167 2.83 5.56 -17.56
N ALA A 168 3.49 4.89 -18.51
CA ALA A 168 4.96 4.82 -18.58
C ALA A 168 5.64 6.18 -18.81
N ALA A 169 4.92 7.18 -19.32
CA ALA A 169 5.41 8.55 -19.48
C ALA A 169 5.14 9.43 -18.23
N GLY A 170 4.50 8.87 -17.20
CA GLY A 170 4.15 9.56 -15.97
C GLY A 170 2.84 10.37 -16.06
N LYS A 171 2.08 10.27 -17.15
CA LYS A 171 0.78 10.93 -17.28
C LYS A 171 -0.24 10.26 -16.38
N VAL A 172 -0.96 11.04 -15.59
CA VAL A 172 -2.05 10.55 -14.74
C VAL A 172 -3.21 10.06 -15.61
N LEU A 173 -3.53 8.77 -15.50
CA LEU A 173 -4.64 8.09 -16.15
C LEU A 173 -5.91 8.15 -15.28
N GLN A 174 -5.75 7.87 -13.99
CA GLN A 174 -6.84 7.79 -13.02
C GLN A 174 -6.36 8.23 -11.64
N GLN A 175 -7.30 8.69 -10.82
CA GLN A 175 -7.01 9.10 -9.46
C GLN A 175 -8.08 8.63 -8.48
N LEU A 176 -7.63 8.06 -7.36
CA LEU A 176 -8.43 7.75 -6.18
C LEU A 176 -8.20 8.80 -5.09
N ARG A 177 -9.27 9.16 -4.40
CA ARG A 177 -9.29 10.11 -3.29
C ARG A 177 -10.16 9.54 -2.18
N PHE A 178 -9.72 9.72 -0.95
CA PHE A 178 -10.35 9.16 0.24
C PHE A 178 -10.68 10.30 1.23
N PRO A 179 -11.84 10.98 1.09
CA PRO A 179 -12.25 12.07 1.99
C PRO A 179 -12.31 11.71 3.48
N GLU A 180 -12.42 10.42 3.77
CA GLU A 180 -12.30 9.84 5.10
C GLU A 180 -10.94 10.11 5.76
N ASN A 181 -9.86 10.15 4.98
CA ASN A 181 -8.53 10.34 5.50
C ASN A 181 -8.43 11.72 6.14
N LYS A 182 -7.96 11.75 7.38
CA LYS A 182 -7.80 12.99 8.19
C LYS A 182 -6.35 13.37 8.40
N ASP A 183 -5.43 12.43 8.28
CA ASP A 183 -4.00 12.68 8.41
C ASP A 183 -3.42 13.20 7.08
N PRO A 184 -2.95 14.46 7.01
CA PRO A 184 -2.34 15.01 5.79
C PRO A 184 -0.99 14.35 5.44
N HIS A 185 -0.33 13.73 6.43
CA HIS A 185 0.93 13.02 6.26
C HIS A 185 0.72 11.58 5.81
N HIS A 186 -0.50 11.05 5.90
CA HIS A 186 -0.81 9.72 5.42
C HIS A 186 -0.49 9.60 3.92
N ARG A 187 0.21 8.51 3.60
CA ARG A 187 0.45 8.04 2.25
C ARG A 187 -0.03 6.59 2.22
N ALA A 188 -0.97 6.32 1.33
CA ALA A 188 -1.61 5.02 1.31
C ALA A 188 -0.64 3.96 0.75
N PRO A 189 -0.47 2.82 1.42
CA PRO A 189 0.27 1.71 0.83
C PRO A 189 -0.49 1.22 -0.40
N CYS A 190 0.22 0.92 -1.47
CA CYS A 190 -0.31 0.56 -2.78
C CYS A 190 0.25 -0.78 -3.24
N LEU A 191 -0.58 -1.72 -3.68
CA LEU A 191 -0.11 -2.97 -4.30
C LEU A 191 -1.07 -3.46 -5.38
N PHE A 192 -0.52 -4.23 -6.33
CA PHE A 192 -1.30 -5.01 -7.28
C PHE A 192 -1.27 -6.49 -6.90
N ASN A 193 -2.41 -7.17 -7.07
CA ASN A 193 -2.53 -8.61 -6.86
C ASN A 193 -3.49 -9.19 -7.91
N GLY A 194 -2.93 -9.83 -8.94
CA GLY A 194 -3.72 -10.36 -10.05
C GLY A 194 -4.52 -9.25 -10.75
N THR A 195 -5.84 -9.33 -10.69
CA THR A 195 -6.75 -8.35 -11.29
C THR A 195 -7.15 -7.22 -10.35
N GLN A 196 -6.59 -7.18 -9.14
CA GLN A 196 -6.98 -6.22 -8.11
C GLN A 196 -5.86 -5.21 -7.81
N PHE A 197 -6.27 -3.97 -7.59
CA PHE A 197 -5.48 -2.96 -6.90
C PHE A 197 -5.93 -2.88 -5.43
N ILE A 198 -4.99 -2.82 -4.50
CA ILE A 198 -5.27 -2.81 -3.07
C ILE A 198 -4.56 -1.63 -2.42
N THR A 199 -5.29 -0.90 -1.57
CA THR A 199 -4.79 0.29 -0.88
C THR A 199 -5.29 0.41 0.55
N GLY A 200 -4.56 1.14 1.38
CA GLY A 200 -4.91 1.41 2.78
C GLY A 200 -5.41 2.84 3.03
N THR A 201 -6.11 3.05 4.15
CA THR A 201 -6.53 4.37 4.64
C THR A 201 -6.00 4.64 6.06
N ASP A 202 -6.07 5.90 6.51
CA ASP A 202 -5.68 6.25 7.88
C ASP A 202 -6.74 5.92 8.95
N ASP A 203 -7.96 5.61 8.52
CA ASP A 203 -9.06 5.22 9.39
C ASP A 203 -9.20 3.70 9.58
N GLY A 204 -8.27 2.93 9.00
CA GLY A 204 -8.19 1.48 9.17
C GLY A 204 -9.03 0.69 8.19
N ARG A 205 -9.06 1.11 6.94
CA ARG A 205 -9.64 0.33 5.85
C ARG A 205 -8.60 -0.13 4.88
N VAL A 206 -8.77 -1.38 4.43
CA VAL A 206 -8.11 -1.90 3.24
C VAL A 206 -9.15 -2.01 2.14
N LEU A 207 -8.90 -1.30 1.05
CA LEU A 207 -9.81 -1.13 -0.06
C LEU A 207 -9.28 -1.91 -1.27
N PHE A 208 -10.18 -2.63 -1.93
CA PHE A 208 -9.89 -3.42 -3.12
C PHE A 208 -10.63 -2.78 -4.29
N TYR A 209 -9.94 -2.62 -5.41
CA TYR A 209 -10.46 -2.10 -6.65
C TYR A 209 -10.13 -3.06 -7.76
N ASP A 210 -10.97 -3.11 -8.80
CA ASP A 210 -10.55 -3.73 -10.05
C ASP A 210 -9.41 -2.91 -10.64
N ARG A 211 -8.48 -3.61 -11.27
CA ARG A 211 -7.34 -3.00 -11.95
C ARG A 211 -7.83 -2.04 -13.06
N PRO A 212 -7.23 -0.83 -13.19
CA PRO A 212 -7.51 0.08 -14.30
C PRO A 212 -7.08 -0.44 -15.67
#